data_AF-A0A497TNQ9-F1
#
_entry.id   AF-A0A497TNQ9-F1
#
_cell.length_a   1.000
_cell.length_b   1.000
_cell.length_c   1.000
_cell.angle_alpha   90.00
_cell.angle_beta   90.00
_cell.angle_gamma   90.00
#
_symmetry.space_group_name_H-M   'P 1'
#
loop_
_entity.id
_entity.type
_entity.pdbx_description
1 polymer ?
#
loop_
_entity_poly.entity_id
_entity_poly.type
_entity_poly.pdbx_seq_one_letter_code
_entity_poly.pdbx_strand_id
1 'polypeptide(L)'
;MKSDYVPIACLLHEQFEYAVLKRAWLELVWRDEMGLELHGKVRPTDVYTQAGAEYLQGVTESDERVKIRLDLIGEARWGDSGEAFEGWDRPACRKPDSQD
;
A
#
# COMPACT_ATOMS: atom_id res chain seq x y z
N MET A 1 -8.36 -11.76 18.66
CA MET A 1 -9.02 -10.63 17.98
C MET A 1 -8.83 -10.81 16.49
N LYS A 2 -9.91 -10.89 15.71
CA LYS A 2 -9.80 -10.89 14.25
C LYS A 2 -9.39 -9.47 13.86
N SER A 3 -8.19 -9.33 13.32
CA SER A 3 -7.83 -8.10 12.62
C SER A 3 -8.82 -7.97 11.45
N ASP A 4 -9.50 -6.83 11.31
CA ASP A 4 -10.34 -6.48 10.15
C ASP A 4 -9.49 -6.23 8.88
N TYR A 5 -8.32 -6.89 8.82
CA TYR A 5 -7.36 -6.79 7.75
C TYR A 5 -7.78 -7.67 6.58
N VAL A 6 -7.79 -7.08 5.40
CA VAL A 6 -8.06 -7.76 4.14
C VAL A 6 -6.76 -7.83 3.35
N PRO A 7 -6.18 -9.01 3.09
CA PRO A 7 -4.95 -9.08 2.30
C PRO A 7 -5.13 -8.50 0.90
N ILE A 8 -4.06 -7.96 0.33
CA ILE A 8 -4.08 -7.45 -1.06
C ILE A 8 -3.59 -8.51 -2.06
N ALA A 9 -3.85 -8.30 -3.35
CA ALA A 9 -3.34 -9.18 -4.41
C ALA A 9 -1.79 -9.15 -4.46
N CYS A 10 -1.13 -10.29 -4.73
CA CYS A 10 0.34 -10.34 -4.85
C CYS A 10 0.85 -9.27 -5.81
N LEU A 11 0.19 -9.13 -6.96
CA LEU A 11 0.59 -8.19 -8.00
C LEU A 11 0.60 -6.74 -7.49
N LEU A 12 -0.32 -6.39 -6.60
CA LEU A 12 -0.33 -5.06 -5.96
C LEU A 12 0.83 -4.93 -4.98
N HIS A 13 1.05 -5.96 -4.15
CA HIS A 13 2.17 -6.00 -3.20
C HIS A 13 3.52 -5.84 -3.92
N GLU A 14 3.74 -6.62 -4.97
CA GLU A 14 4.95 -6.59 -5.80
C GLU A 14 5.15 -5.21 -6.45
N GLN A 15 4.08 -4.54 -6.89
CA GLN A 15 4.16 -3.18 -7.43
C GLN A 15 4.56 -2.15 -6.36
N PHE A 16 4.05 -2.27 -5.13
CA PHE A 16 4.50 -1.40 -4.03
C PHE A 16 5.97 -1.64 -3.67
N GLU A 17 6.41 -2.90 -3.59
CA GLU A 17 7.82 -3.25 -3.36
C GLU A 17 8.70 -2.69 -4.49
N TYR A 18 8.26 -2.81 -5.74
CA TYR A 18 8.96 -2.23 -6.88
C TYR A 18 9.04 -0.70 -6.80
N ALA A 19 7.96 -0.03 -6.39
CA ALA A 19 7.94 1.41 -6.18
C ALA A 19 8.96 1.86 -5.12
N VAL A 20 9.09 1.11 -4.02
CA VAL A 20 10.13 1.34 -2.99
C VAL A 20 11.53 1.23 -3.59
N LEU A 21 11.80 0.16 -4.35
CA LEU A 21 13.11 -0.07 -4.97
C LEU A 21 13.46 1.04 -5.97
N LYS A 22 12.47 1.54 -6.72
CA LYS A 22 12.64 2.65 -7.66
C LYS A 22 12.67 4.03 -6.99
N ARG A 23 12.27 4.12 -5.72
CA ARG A 23 12.02 5.39 -5.02
C ARG A 23 11.08 6.30 -5.82
N ALA A 24 10.14 5.69 -6.54
CA ALA A 24 9.20 6.37 -7.42
C ALA A 24 8.11 7.04 -6.59
N TRP A 25 7.69 8.23 -7.00
CA TRP A 25 6.50 8.85 -6.39
C TRP A 25 5.24 8.12 -6.82
N LEU A 26 4.29 7.96 -5.91
CA LEU A 26 2.97 7.41 -6.15
C LEU A 26 1.90 8.44 -5.82
N GLU A 27 0.84 8.49 -6.61
CA GLU A 27 -0.41 9.16 -6.24
C GLU A 27 -1.34 8.10 -5.63
N LEU A 28 -1.73 8.30 -4.38
CA LEU A 28 -2.51 7.34 -3.62
C LEU A 28 -3.83 7.95 -3.16
N VAL A 29 -4.87 7.12 -3.17
CA VAL A 29 -6.12 7.34 -2.44
C VAL A 29 -6.22 6.24 -1.39
N TRP A 30 -6.30 6.58 -0.11
CA TRP A 30 -6.38 5.62 0.97
C TRP A 30 -7.28 6.11 2.10
N ARG A 31 -7.73 5.19 2.95
CA ARG A 31 -8.47 5.53 4.17
C ARG A 31 -7.55 5.51 5.38
N ASP A 32 -7.72 6.47 6.27
CA ASP A 32 -7.09 6.42 7.59
C ASP A 32 -7.83 5.46 8.55
N GLU A 33 -7.34 5.36 9.78
CA GLU A 33 -7.94 4.50 10.82
C GLU A 33 -9.34 4.96 11.26
N MET A 34 -9.71 6.21 10.98
CA MET A 34 -11.05 6.76 11.23
C MET A 34 -11.99 6.56 10.03
N GLY A 35 -11.49 6.01 8.92
CA GLY A 35 -12.23 5.80 7.68
C GLY A 35 -12.34 7.03 6.79
N LEU A 36 -11.59 8.11 7.09
CA LEU A 36 -11.53 9.29 6.25
C LEU A 36 -10.71 9.00 5.00
N GLU A 37 -11.25 9.34 3.84
CA GLU A 37 -10.53 9.23 2.57
C GLU A 37 -9.51 10.35 2.44
N LEU A 38 -8.24 9.96 2.27
CA LEU A 38 -7.08 10.81 2.10
C LEU A 38 -6.50 10.59 0.70
N HIS A 39 -5.99 11.68 0.14
CA HIS A 39 -5.45 11.73 -1.21
C HIS A 39 -4.11 12.44 -1.14
N GLY A 40 -3.08 11.89 -1.79
CA GLY A 40 -1.79 12.55 -1.77
C GLY A 40 -0.68 11.81 -2.49
N LYS A 41 0.41 12.54 -2.72
CA LYS A 41 1.62 12.01 -3.33
C LYS A 41 2.57 11.48 -2.25
N VAL A 42 2.97 10.23 -2.37
CA VAL A 42 3.82 9.53 -1.41
C VAL A 42 4.99 8.91 -2.14
N ARG A 43 6.21 9.14 -1.65
CA ARG A 43 7.37 8.37 -2.05
C ARG A 43 7.54 7.23 -1.05
N PRO A 44 7.26 5.98 -1.43
CA PRO A 44 7.39 4.85 -0.54
C PRO A 44 8.87 4.59 -0.27
N THR A 45 9.17 4.28 0.98
CA THR A 45 10.51 3.98 1.47
C THR A 45 10.64 2.53 1.93
N ASP A 46 9.52 1.90 2.31
CA ASP A 46 9.52 0.51 2.77
C ASP A 46 8.11 -0.11 2.66
N VAL A 47 8.05 -1.43 2.50
CA VAL A 47 6.84 -2.25 2.64
C VAL A 47 7.14 -3.34 3.66
N TYR A 48 6.32 -3.46 4.70
CA TYR A 48 6.56 -4.41 5.77
C TYR A 48 5.27 -4.94 6.38
N THR A 49 5.37 -6.10 7.04
CA THR A 49 4.28 -6.69 7.82
C THR A 49 4.46 -6.39 9.29
N GLN A 50 3.41 -5.91 9.95
CA GLN A 50 3.41 -5.71 11.41
C GLN A 50 2.04 -6.09 11.99
N ALA A 51 2.02 -6.84 13.09
CA ALA A 51 0.78 -7.25 13.77
C ALA A 51 -0.25 -7.92 12.83
N GLY A 52 0.22 -8.69 11.85
CA GLY A 52 -0.63 -9.44 10.91
C GLY A 52 -1.25 -8.62 9.77
N ALA A 53 -0.80 -7.38 9.55
CA ALA A 53 -1.20 -6.55 8.42
C ALA A 53 0.02 -6.01 7.66
N GLU A 54 -0.16 -5.74 6.37
CA GLU A 54 0.86 -5.17 5.48
C GLU A 54 0.74 -3.64 5.42
N TYR A 55 1.88 -2.96 5.49
CA TYR A 55 1.97 -1.50 5.54
C TYR A 55 2.96 -0.98 4.51
N LEU A 56 2.62 0.15 3.91
CA LEU A 56 3.52 1.04 3.18
C LEU A 56 4.00 2.13 4.12
N GLN A 57 5.32 2.28 4.27
CA GLN A 57 5.91 3.49 4.83
C GLN A 57 6.47 4.34 3.72
N GLY A 58 6.27 5.66 3.82
CA GLY A 58 6.78 6.61 2.85
C GLY A 58 6.89 8.02 3.43
N VAL A 59 7.22 8.95 2.54
CA VAL A 59 7.24 10.38 2.82
C VAL A 59 6.36 11.14 1.84
N THR A 60 5.66 12.17 2.31
CA THR A 60 4.87 13.07 1.47
C THR A 60 5.76 14.13 0.81
N GLU A 61 5.17 14.98 -0.04
CA GLU A 61 5.85 16.15 -0.61
C GLU A 61 6.30 17.16 0.46
N SER A 62 5.66 17.15 1.64
CA SER A 62 6.03 17.97 2.81
C SER A 62 7.15 17.35 3.66
N ASP A 63 7.77 16.25 3.21
CA ASP A 63 8.76 15.46 3.97
C ASP A 63 8.19 14.82 5.26
N GLU A 64 6.87 14.71 5.37
CA GLU A 64 6.21 14.07 6.50
C GLU A 64 6.17 12.55 6.30
N ARG A 65 6.54 11.81 7.33
CA ARG A 65 6.50 10.34 7.31
C ARG A 65 5.05 9.86 7.44
N VAL A 66 4.64 9.02 6.50
CA VAL A 66 3.33 8.38 6.51
C VAL A 66 3.47 6.87 6.63
N LYS A 67 2.49 6.27 7.30
CA LYS A 67 2.32 4.82 7.42
C LYS A 67 0.89 4.51 6.99
N ILE A 68 0.76 3.73 5.92
CA ILE A 68 -0.52 3.42 5.28
C ILE A 68 -0.68 1.91 5.24
N ARG A 69 -1.82 1.39 5.69
CA ARG A 69 -2.14 -0.04 5.51
C ARG A 69 -2.45 -0.31 4.06
N LEU A 70 -1.86 -1.36 3.48
CA LEU A 70 -2.07 -1.66 2.06
C LEU A 70 -3.53 -1.96 1.73
N ASP A 71 -4.27 -2.56 2.64
CA ASP A 71 -5.69 -2.90 2.48
C ASP A 71 -6.64 -1.71 2.58
N LEU A 72 -6.14 -0.57 3.08
CA LEU A 72 -6.90 0.68 3.14
C LEU A 72 -6.61 1.60 1.97
N ILE A 73 -5.63 1.27 1.13
CA ILE A 73 -5.45 1.93 -0.16
C ILE A 73 -6.65 1.51 -1.03
N GLY A 74 -7.23 2.47 -1.75
CA GLY A 74 -8.31 2.25 -2.71
C GLY A 74 -7.86 2.45 -4.15
N GLU A 75 -6.87 3.31 -4.36
CA GLU A 75 -6.27 3.56 -5.68
C GLU A 75 -4.78 3.88 -5.53
N ALA A 76 -3.98 3.43 -6.51
CA ALA A 76 -2.57 3.76 -6.61
C ALA A 76 -2.17 4.01 -8.07
N ARG A 77 -1.43 5.08 -8.32
CA ARG A 77 -0.89 5.46 -9.63
C ARG A 77 0.59 5.82 -9.55
N TRP A 78 1.32 5.54 -10.61
CA TRP A 78 2.70 6.00 -10.78
C TRP A 78 2.70 7.52 -10.94
N GLY A 79 3.39 8.25 -10.07
CA GLY A 79 3.39 9.72 -10.08
C GLY A 79 4.18 10.37 -11.21
N ASP A 80 4.93 9.60 -12.00
CA ASP A 80 5.65 10.08 -13.19
C ASP A 80 4.82 9.90 -14.47
N SER A 81 4.18 8.73 -14.64
CA SER A 81 3.39 8.40 -15.84
C SER A 81 1.88 8.57 -15.68
N GLY A 82 1.36 8.65 -14.46
CA GLY A 82 -0.08 8.66 -14.13
C GLY A 82 -0.77 7.30 -14.30
N GLU A 83 -0.02 6.26 -14.69
CA GLU A 83 -0.54 4.91 -14.91
C GLU A 83 -1.00 4.29 -13.59
N ALA A 84 -2.19 3.70 -13.59
CA ALA A 84 -2.71 2.98 -12.43
C ALA A 84 -1.98 1.67 -12.20
N PHE A 85 -1.88 1.27 -10.94
CA PHE A 85 -1.38 -0.06 -10.58
C PHE A 85 -2.29 -1.13 -11.17
N GLU A 86 -1.69 -2.21 -11.65
CA GLU A 86 -2.41 -3.32 -12.25
C GLU A 86 -2.99 -4.27 -11.20
N GLY A 87 -4.16 -4.85 -11.48
CA GLY A 87 -4.69 -5.97 -10.69
C GLY A 87 -5.49 -5.59 -9.45
N TRP A 88 -6.06 -4.39 -9.38
CA TRP A 88 -6.95 -3.98 -8.28
C TRP A 88 -8.18 -4.88 -8.13
N ASP A 89 -8.72 -5.40 -9.23
CA ASP A 89 -9.85 -6.33 -9.26
C ASP A 89 -9.45 -7.80 -9.00
N ARG A 90 -8.16 -8.09 -8.78
CA ARG A 90 -7.70 -9.47 -8.56
C ARG A 90 -7.87 -9.88 -7.11
N PRO A 91 -8.26 -11.14 -6.85
CA PRO A 91 -8.34 -11.64 -5.48
C PRO A 91 -6.97 -11.62 -4.81
N ALA A 92 -6.98 -11.38 -3.50
CA ALA A 92 -5.80 -11.47 -2.67
C ALA A 92 -5.10 -12.81 -2.84
N CYS A 93 -3.76 -12.79 -2.89
CA CYS A 93 -3.02 -14.03 -2.83
C CYS A 93 -3.20 -14.64 -1.44
N ARG A 94 -3.73 -15.86 -1.39
CA ARG A 94 -3.79 -16.62 -0.15
C ARG A 94 -2.36 -17.01 0.22
N LYS A 95 -1.68 -16.21 1.05
CA LYS A 95 -0.42 -16.65 1.68
C LYS A 95 -0.77 -17.92 2.47
N PRO A 96 -0.04 -19.05 2.30
CA PRO A 96 -0.24 -20.19 3.16
C PRO A 96 0.00 -19.75 4.61
N ASP A 97 -0.91 -20.12 5.50
CA ASP A 97 -0.84 -19.87 6.95
C ASP A 97 0.56 -20.29 7.42
N SER A 98 1.45 -19.32 7.63
CA SER A 98 2.73 -19.58 8.29
C SER A 98 2.43 -19.64 9.77
N GLN A 99 2.03 -20.83 10.18
CA GLN A 99 1.85 -21.22 11.57
C GLN A 99 3.16 -21.90 11.98
N ASP A 100 4.03 -21.17 12.69
CA ASP A 100 5.12 -21.71 13.51
C ASP A 100 5.04 -21.06 14.90
#